data_AF-A0A949GBQ0-F1
#
_entry.id   AF-A0A949GBQ0-F1
#
_cell.length_a   1.000
_cell.length_b   1.000
_cell.length_c   1.000
_cell.angle_alpha   90.00
_cell.angle_beta   90.00
_cell.angle_gamma   90.00
#
_symmetry.space_group_name_H-M   'P 1'
#
loop_
_entity.id
_entity.type
_entity.pdbx_description
1 polymer ?
#
loop_
_entity_poly.entity_id
_entity_poly.type
_entity_poly.pdbx_seq_one_letter_code
_entity_poly.pdbx_strand_id
1 'polypeptide(L)'
;MIIRNGYTIEPHANLQSANLQSADLRGADLRGADLQGVDLRKADLQGADLRGADLRGANLWGANLRWADLRKADLRGADLSGADLQWADLRKADLQSANLWGADLRRVDLWGAYLVRSNLIDLGVDPRGYRFVAVPYDDGWRIAAGRRWFTLPEALAHWANNSDAMARLALLEGREP
;
A
#
# COMPACT_ATOMS: atom_id res chain seq x y z
N MET A 1 9.91 -10.11 -16.78
CA MET A 1 11.29 -10.61 -17.00
C MET A 1 12.25 -9.45 -16.78
N ILE A 2 12.84 -9.31 -15.60
CA ILE A 2 13.94 -8.36 -15.38
C ILE A 2 15.09 -9.05 -14.63
N ILE A 3 16.28 -8.70 -15.08
CA ILE A 3 17.59 -9.27 -14.77
C ILE A 3 18.33 -8.25 -13.90
N ARG A 4 18.88 -8.70 -12.77
CA ARG A 4 20.17 -8.16 -12.28
C ARG A 4 21.20 -9.28 -12.44
N ASN A 5 22.31 -8.99 -13.12
CA ASN A 5 23.47 -9.89 -13.26
C ASN A 5 23.23 -11.22 -14.02
N GLY A 6 22.29 -11.28 -14.95
CA GLY A 6 22.02 -12.47 -15.78
C GLY A 6 21.09 -13.51 -15.17
N TYR A 7 20.58 -13.30 -13.96
CA TYR A 7 19.65 -14.22 -13.29
C TYR A 7 18.21 -13.77 -13.48
N THR A 8 17.35 -14.72 -13.86
CA THR A 8 15.90 -14.54 -13.94
C THR A 8 15.33 -14.83 -12.56
N ILE A 9 14.55 -13.89 -12.01
CA ILE A 9 13.72 -14.18 -10.84
C ILE A 9 12.45 -14.85 -11.36
N GLU A 10 12.24 -16.09 -10.95
CA GLU A 10 11.06 -16.88 -11.29
C GLU A 10 9.96 -16.70 -10.23
N PRO A 11 8.69 -16.99 -10.57
CA PRO A 11 7.64 -17.17 -9.57
C PRO A 11 8.06 -18.18 -8.51
N HIS A 12 7.60 -17.99 -7.27
CA HIS A 12 7.96 -18.85 -6.14
C HIS A 12 9.46 -18.86 -5.78
N ALA A 13 10.26 -17.95 -6.34
CA ALA A 13 11.65 -17.80 -5.94
C ALA A 13 11.77 -17.53 -4.44
N ASN A 14 12.77 -18.15 -3.82
CA ASN A 14 13.17 -17.79 -2.46
C ASN A 14 14.17 -16.64 -2.53
N LEU A 15 13.72 -15.48 -2.06
CA LEU A 15 14.46 -14.22 -1.97
C LEU A 15 14.43 -13.67 -0.54
N GLN A 16 14.21 -14.55 0.44
CA GLN A 16 14.14 -14.20 1.84
C GLN A 16 15.39 -13.42 2.24
N SER A 17 15.19 -12.25 2.84
CA SER A 17 16.28 -11.36 3.30
C SER A 17 17.27 -10.93 2.21
N ALA A 18 16.94 -11.10 0.92
CA ALA A 18 17.79 -10.62 -0.17
C ALA A 18 17.89 -9.09 -0.17
N ASN A 19 19.03 -8.57 -0.61
CA ASN A 19 19.17 -7.13 -0.86
C ASN A 19 18.83 -6.82 -2.33
N LEU A 20 17.64 -6.27 -2.54
CA LEU A 20 17.12 -5.80 -3.83
C LEU A 20 16.89 -4.29 -3.80
N GLN A 21 17.64 -3.56 -2.98
CA GLN A 21 17.57 -2.12 -2.90
C GLN A 21 17.80 -1.48 -4.28
N SER A 22 16.90 -0.57 -4.65
CA SER A 22 16.89 0.14 -5.93
C SER A 22 16.94 -0.80 -7.16
N ALA A 23 16.50 -2.05 -7.02
CA ALA A 23 16.43 -2.97 -8.14
C ALA A 23 15.34 -2.52 -9.14
N ASP A 24 15.60 -2.69 -10.42
CA ASP A 24 14.56 -2.63 -11.45
C ASP A 24 13.86 -3.99 -11.49
N LEU A 25 12.59 -4.02 -11.11
CA LEU A 25 11.72 -5.19 -11.05
C LEU A 25 10.37 -4.90 -11.74
N ARG A 26 10.34 -3.91 -12.65
CA ARG A 26 9.15 -3.54 -13.40
C ARG A 26 8.60 -4.73 -14.17
N GLY A 27 7.31 -5.01 -14.01
CA GLY A 27 6.66 -6.16 -14.64
C GLY A 27 7.32 -7.51 -14.30
N ALA A 28 8.04 -7.60 -13.18
CA ALA A 28 8.56 -8.87 -12.69
C ALA A 28 7.39 -9.78 -12.31
N ASP A 29 7.56 -11.08 -12.57
CA ASP A 29 6.63 -12.10 -12.12
C ASP A 29 7.18 -12.69 -10.81
N LEU A 30 6.63 -12.23 -9.70
CA LEU A 30 7.02 -12.57 -8.32
C LEU A 30 5.89 -13.31 -7.60
N ARG A 31 4.98 -13.93 -8.37
CA ARG A 31 3.83 -14.65 -7.80
C ARG A 31 4.29 -15.71 -6.83
N GLY A 32 3.72 -15.69 -5.63
CA GLY A 32 4.01 -16.65 -4.57
C GLY A 32 5.49 -16.73 -4.17
N ALA A 33 6.32 -15.74 -4.52
CA ALA A 33 7.71 -15.68 -4.09
C ALA A 33 7.80 -15.50 -2.57
N ASP A 34 8.83 -16.09 -1.97
CA ASP A 34 9.20 -15.85 -0.59
C ASP A 34 10.13 -14.63 -0.54
N LEU A 35 9.57 -13.51 -0.11
CA LEU A 35 10.21 -12.21 0.01
C LEU A 35 10.26 -11.76 1.48
N GLN A 36 10.19 -12.71 2.43
CA GLN A 36 10.17 -12.38 3.84
C GLN A 36 11.45 -11.61 4.22
N GLY A 37 11.29 -10.44 4.85
CA GLY A 37 12.41 -9.59 5.27
C GLY A 37 13.28 -9.04 4.15
N VAL A 38 12.86 -9.13 2.88
CA VAL A 38 13.62 -8.61 1.74
C VAL A 38 13.81 -7.10 1.86
N ASP A 39 14.96 -6.60 1.43
CA ASP A 39 15.20 -5.16 1.29
C ASP A 39 14.90 -4.71 -0.15
N LEU A 40 13.76 -4.06 -0.35
CA LEU A 40 13.27 -3.50 -1.61
C LEU A 40 13.19 -1.96 -1.55
N ARG A 41 13.97 -1.33 -0.66
CA ARG A 41 13.98 0.14 -0.54
C ARG A 41 14.22 0.78 -1.89
N LYS A 42 13.35 1.71 -2.27
CA LYS A 42 13.40 2.44 -3.56
C LYS A 42 13.45 1.55 -4.80
N ALA A 43 13.09 0.27 -4.71
CA ALA A 43 12.99 -0.61 -5.86
C ALA A 43 11.85 -0.16 -6.79
N ASP A 44 12.03 -0.41 -8.08
CA ASP A 44 10.99 -0.15 -9.08
C ASP A 44 10.23 -1.43 -9.39
N LEU A 45 9.05 -1.60 -8.78
CA LEU A 45 8.13 -2.73 -8.93
C LEU A 45 6.91 -2.35 -9.77
N GLN A 46 7.02 -1.32 -10.62
CA GLN A 46 5.89 -0.87 -11.43
C GLN A 46 5.31 -2.02 -12.26
N GLY A 47 4.02 -2.31 -12.09
CA GLY A 47 3.33 -3.38 -12.80
C GLY A 47 3.80 -4.80 -12.46
N ALA A 48 4.57 -5.00 -11.39
CA ALA A 48 4.99 -6.32 -10.95
C ALA A 48 3.79 -7.16 -10.49
N ASP A 49 3.86 -8.47 -10.73
CA ASP A 49 2.87 -9.43 -10.27
C ASP A 49 3.37 -10.09 -8.98
N LEU A 50 2.83 -9.67 -7.84
CA LEU A 50 3.17 -10.10 -6.48
C LEU A 50 2.04 -10.93 -5.86
N ARG A 51 1.14 -11.50 -6.68
CA ARG A 51 -0.02 -12.24 -6.17
C ARG A 51 0.42 -13.39 -5.25
N GLY A 52 -0.12 -13.38 -4.04
CA GLY A 52 0.18 -14.39 -3.03
C GLY A 52 1.64 -14.44 -2.56
N ALA A 53 2.46 -13.43 -2.89
CA ALA A 53 3.84 -13.36 -2.39
C ALA A 53 3.86 -13.16 -0.87
N ASP A 54 4.89 -13.70 -0.22
CA ASP A 54 5.14 -13.50 1.21
C ASP A 54 6.13 -12.35 1.40
N LEU A 55 5.63 -11.19 1.79
CA LEU A 55 6.39 -9.96 2.03
C LEU A 55 6.45 -9.62 3.52
N ARG A 56 6.29 -10.61 4.41
CA ARG A 56 6.31 -10.37 5.86
C ARG A 56 7.59 -9.68 6.29
N GLY A 57 7.47 -8.54 6.97
CA GLY A 57 8.61 -7.74 7.43
C GLY A 57 9.50 -7.20 6.31
N ALA A 58 9.07 -7.22 5.05
CA ALA A 58 9.83 -6.65 3.94
C ALA A 58 9.98 -5.14 4.10
N ASN A 59 11.13 -4.60 3.66
CA ASN A 59 11.35 -3.15 3.60
C ASN A 59 11.09 -2.63 2.18
N LEU A 60 9.96 -1.96 1.99
CA LEU A 60 9.50 -1.35 0.74
C LEU A 60 9.53 0.18 0.81
N TRP A 61 10.32 0.75 1.73
CA TRP A 61 10.36 2.20 1.91
C TRP A 61 10.69 2.92 0.60
N GLY A 62 9.81 3.85 0.20
CA GLY A 62 9.93 4.61 -1.03
C GLY A 62 9.91 3.78 -2.33
N ALA A 63 9.47 2.52 -2.30
CA ALA A 63 9.37 1.69 -3.50
C ALA A 63 8.27 2.18 -4.45
N ASN A 64 8.47 1.99 -5.75
CA ASN A 64 7.46 2.26 -6.77
C ASN A 64 6.64 0.98 -7.03
N LEU A 65 5.42 0.91 -6.51
CA LEU A 65 4.47 -0.20 -6.65
C LEU A 65 3.29 0.17 -7.55
N ARG A 66 3.42 1.22 -8.37
CA ARG A 66 2.35 1.64 -9.27
C ARG A 66 1.89 0.49 -10.15
N TRP A 67 0.58 0.28 -10.24
CA TRP A 67 -0.03 -0.80 -11.05
C TRP A 67 0.36 -2.23 -10.63
N ALA A 68 1.04 -2.42 -9.50
CA ALA A 68 1.41 -3.76 -9.04
C ALA A 68 0.18 -4.56 -8.60
N ASP A 69 0.22 -5.87 -8.84
CA ASP A 69 -0.82 -6.81 -8.40
C ASP A 69 -0.37 -7.52 -7.12
N LEU A 70 -0.87 -7.05 -5.98
CA LEU A 70 -0.56 -7.55 -4.63
C LEU A 70 -1.71 -8.39 -4.07
N ARG A 71 -2.62 -8.89 -4.92
CA ARG A 71 -3.79 -9.64 -4.43
C ARG A 71 -3.35 -10.83 -3.61
N LYS A 72 -3.94 -10.95 -2.42
CA LYS A 72 -3.65 -12.02 -1.44
C LYS A 72 -2.19 -12.09 -0.96
N ALA A 73 -1.37 -11.06 -1.20
CA ALA A 73 -0.01 -11.00 -0.66
C ALA A 73 -0.06 -10.86 0.87
N ASP A 74 0.96 -11.41 1.53
CA ASP A 74 1.15 -11.27 2.98
C ASP A 74 2.17 -10.15 3.25
N LEU A 75 1.70 -8.97 3.63
CA LEU A 75 2.48 -7.77 3.93
C LEU A 75 2.58 -7.51 5.43
N ARG A 76 2.36 -8.52 6.27
CA ARG A 76 2.33 -8.31 7.73
C ARG A 76 3.66 -7.75 8.23
N GLY A 77 3.59 -6.63 8.94
CA GLY A 77 4.75 -5.92 9.46
C GLY A 77 5.69 -5.35 8.39
N ALA A 78 5.29 -5.31 7.12
CA ALA A 78 6.10 -4.70 6.06
C ALA A 78 6.15 -3.17 6.23
N ASP A 79 7.29 -2.58 5.85
CA ASP A 79 7.47 -1.14 5.80
C ASP A 79 7.21 -0.61 4.39
N LEU A 80 6.01 -0.07 4.15
CA LEU A 80 5.57 0.58 2.92
C LEU A 80 5.65 2.12 3.02
N SER A 81 6.34 2.67 4.03
CA SER A 81 6.34 4.10 4.23
C SER A 81 6.96 4.85 3.03
N GLY A 82 6.29 5.91 2.60
CA GLY A 82 6.63 6.67 1.39
C GLY A 82 6.50 5.92 0.06
N ALA A 83 5.98 4.68 0.05
CA ALA A 83 5.82 3.92 -1.18
C ALA A 83 4.73 4.52 -2.10
N ASP A 84 4.93 4.39 -3.41
CA ASP A 84 3.95 4.79 -4.41
C ASP A 84 3.12 3.59 -4.83
N LEU A 85 1.91 3.48 -4.29
CA LEU A 85 0.98 2.36 -4.55
C LEU A 85 -0.11 2.76 -5.55
N GLN A 86 0.04 3.87 -6.29
CA GLN A 86 -1.07 4.34 -7.12
C GLN A 86 -1.53 3.24 -8.10
N TRP A 87 -2.83 2.99 -8.12
CA TRP A 87 -3.46 1.94 -8.96
C TRP A 87 -3.06 0.49 -8.64
N ALA A 88 -2.39 0.24 -7.52
CA ALA A 88 -2.10 -1.12 -7.09
C ALA A 88 -3.38 -1.87 -6.66
N ASP A 89 -3.37 -3.18 -6.82
CA ASP A 89 -4.45 -4.07 -6.39
C ASP A 89 -4.03 -4.83 -5.12
N LEU A 90 -4.52 -4.40 -3.96
CA LEU A 90 -4.27 -5.02 -2.66
C LEU A 90 -5.47 -5.82 -2.16
N ARG A 91 -6.37 -6.24 -3.06
CA ARG A 91 -7.55 -6.99 -2.64
C ARG A 91 -7.15 -8.26 -1.91
N LYS A 92 -7.75 -8.44 -0.73
CA LYS A 92 -7.49 -9.59 0.16
C LYS A 92 -6.04 -9.72 0.62
N ALA A 93 -5.21 -8.69 0.47
CA ALA A 93 -3.87 -8.66 1.06
C ALA A 93 -3.95 -8.56 2.59
N ASP A 94 -2.95 -9.10 3.28
CA ASP A 94 -2.81 -8.98 4.72
C ASP A 94 -1.78 -7.90 5.06
N LEU A 95 -2.25 -6.75 5.54
CA LEU A 95 -1.42 -5.60 5.92
C LEU A 95 -1.35 -5.44 7.45
N GLN A 96 -1.60 -6.50 8.23
CA GLN A 96 -1.56 -6.37 9.69
C GLN A 96 -0.23 -5.81 10.17
N SER A 97 -0.28 -4.78 11.01
CA SER A 97 0.91 -4.09 11.53
C SER A 97 1.83 -3.48 10.46
N ALA A 98 1.40 -3.34 9.21
CA ALA A 98 2.19 -2.70 8.16
C ALA A 98 2.28 -1.19 8.39
N ASN A 99 3.42 -0.60 8.03
CA ASN A 99 3.63 0.85 8.08
C ASN A 99 3.38 1.46 6.69
N LEU A 100 2.35 2.30 6.56
CA LEU A 100 2.01 3.03 5.33
C LEU A 100 2.14 4.55 5.50
N TRP A 101 2.98 5.01 6.44
CA TRP A 101 3.19 6.45 6.65
C TRP A 101 3.68 7.11 5.36
N GLY A 102 3.03 8.17 4.92
CA GLY A 102 3.45 8.86 3.70
C GLY A 102 3.19 8.10 2.38
N ALA A 103 2.52 6.95 2.41
CA ALA A 103 2.30 6.13 1.20
C ALA A 103 1.17 6.69 0.31
N ASP A 104 1.36 6.67 -1.01
CA ASP A 104 0.35 7.16 -1.96
C ASP A 104 -0.61 6.05 -2.37
N LEU A 105 -1.82 6.11 -1.82
CA LEU A 105 -2.90 5.15 -2.06
C LEU A 105 -3.96 5.61 -3.09
N ARG A 106 -3.68 6.60 -3.95
CA ARG A 106 -4.66 6.97 -5.00
C ARG A 106 -5.01 5.76 -5.83
N ARG A 107 -6.31 5.51 -5.98
CA ARG A 107 -6.85 4.42 -6.80
C ARG A 107 -6.41 3.02 -6.40
N VAL A 108 -5.92 2.83 -5.18
CA VAL A 108 -5.67 1.49 -4.65
C VAL A 108 -6.98 0.77 -4.41
N ASP A 109 -7.07 -0.49 -4.86
CA ASP A 109 -8.16 -1.38 -4.49
C ASP A 109 -7.78 -2.17 -3.23
N LEU A 110 -8.42 -1.82 -2.12
CA LEU A 110 -8.22 -2.47 -0.82
C LEU A 110 -9.34 -3.46 -0.50
N TRP A 111 -10.21 -3.85 -1.43
CA TRP A 111 -11.38 -4.68 -1.09
C TRP A 111 -10.98 -5.98 -0.38
N GLY A 112 -11.50 -6.17 0.84
CA GLY A 112 -11.21 -7.34 1.68
C GLY A 112 -9.79 -7.41 2.23
N ALA A 113 -8.98 -6.35 2.11
CA ALA A 113 -7.67 -6.27 2.74
C ALA A 113 -7.79 -6.18 4.27
N TYR A 114 -6.88 -6.86 4.98
CA TYR A 114 -6.81 -6.88 6.43
C TYR A 114 -5.86 -5.79 6.93
N LEU A 115 -6.38 -4.77 7.62
CA LEU A 115 -5.63 -3.56 8.01
C LEU A 115 -5.34 -3.48 9.52
N VAL A 116 -5.63 -4.54 10.28
CA VAL A 116 -5.59 -4.49 11.76
C VAL A 116 -4.18 -4.12 12.24
N ARG A 117 -4.08 -3.09 13.10
CA ARG A 117 -2.82 -2.54 13.63
C ARG A 117 -1.87 -1.93 12.59
N SER A 118 -2.25 -1.86 11.31
CA SER A 118 -1.59 -0.93 10.40
C SER A 118 -1.87 0.50 10.84
N ASN A 119 -1.08 1.46 10.34
CA ASN A 119 -1.35 2.88 10.58
C ASN A 119 -2.39 3.47 9.62
N LEU A 120 -3.03 2.66 8.78
CA LEU A 120 -4.18 3.09 7.99
C LEU A 120 -5.48 3.01 8.79
N ILE A 121 -6.33 4.01 8.59
CA ILE A 121 -7.71 4.00 9.09
C ILE A 121 -8.65 3.83 7.91
N ASP A 122 -9.42 2.74 7.93
CA ASP A 122 -10.49 2.52 6.96
C ASP A 122 -11.70 3.40 7.29
N LEU A 123 -12.02 4.31 6.37
CA LEU A 123 -13.19 5.17 6.46
C LEU A 123 -14.34 4.61 5.62
N GLY A 124 -14.22 3.40 5.07
CA GLY A 124 -15.26 2.71 4.30
C GLY A 124 -15.26 3.10 2.83
N VAL A 125 -16.46 3.23 2.23
CA VAL A 125 -16.62 3.42 0.77
C VAL A 125 -17.26 4.77 0.45
N ASP A 126 -16.65 5.51 -0.49
CA ASP A 126 -17.12 6.83 -0.90
C ASP A 126 -18.36 6.72 -1.82
N PRO A 127 -19.08 7.82 -2.10
CA PRO A 127 -20.25 7.79 -2.97
C PRO A 127 -20.00 7.31 -4.41
N ARG A 128 -18.74 7.19 -4.84
CA ARG A 128 -18.33 6.68 -6.16
C ARG A 128 -17.94 5.20 -6.11
N GLY A 129 -18.01 4.56 -4.94
CA GLY A 129 -17.69 3.15 -4.75
C GLY A 129 -16.21 2.87 -4.49
N TYR A 130 -15.37 3.88 -4.30
CA TYR A 130 -13.95 3.66 -3.95
C TYR A 130 -13.79 3.56 -2.45
N ARG A 131 -12.98 2.61 -1.97
CA ARG A 131 -12.56 2.62 -0.56
C ARG A 131 -11.83 3.94 -0.31
N PHE A 132 -12.22 4.66 0.73
CA PHE A 132 -11.55 5.88 1.14
C PHE A 132 -10.97 5.68 2.53
N VAL A 133 -9.70 6.05 2.68
CA VAL A 133 -8.87 5.70 3.84
C VAL A 133 -8.08 6.92 4.28
N ALA A 134 -7.74 6.96 5.57
CA ALA A 134 -6.80 7.94 6.10
C ALA A 134 -5.39 7.34 6.20
N VAL A 135 -4.41 8.12 5.78
CA VAL A 135 -2.98 7.82 5.81
C VAL A 135 -2.28 8.89 6.65
N PRO A 136 -1.39 8.52 7.58
CA PRO A 136 -0.69 9.50 8.39
C PRO A 136 0.51 10.09 7.62
N TYR A 137 0.68 11.41 7.73
CA TYR A 137 1.76 12.22 7.14
C TYR A 137 2.32 13.17 8.19
N ASP A 138 3.50 13.73 7.90
CA ASP A 138 4.17 14.73 8.75
C ASP A 138 3.32 15.98 8.99
N ASP A 139 2.37 16.28 8.10
CA ASP A 139 1.47 17.42 8.20
C ASP A 139 0.03 17.05 8.63
N GLY A 140 -0.15 15.86 9.18
CA GLY A 140 -1.44 15.37 9.69
C GLY A 140 -2.03 14.24 8.86
N TRP A 141 -3.31 13.95 9.09
CA TRP A 141 -4.05 12.95 8.31
C TRP A 141 -4.29 13.41 6.87
N ARG A 142 -4.04 12.50 5.94
CA ARG A 142 -4.40 12.65 4.53
C ARG A 142 -5.43 11.60 4.14
N ILE A 143 -6.47 12.04 3.45
CA ILE A 143 -7.59 11.19 3.06
C ILE A 143 -7.49 10.89 1.57
N ALA A 144 -7.29 9.62 1.24
CA ALA A 144 -7.31 9.13 -0.13
C ALA A 144 -8.73 8.71 -0.51
N ALA A 145 -9.29 9.32 -1.56
CA ALA A 145 -10.59 8.92 -2.14
C ALA A 145 -10.52 8.95 -3.67
N GLY A 146 -10.54 7.77 -4.30
CA GLY A 146 -10.39 7.64 -5.74
C GLY A 146 -9.07 8.25 -6.25
N ARG A 147 -9.12 9.27 -7.12
CA ARG A 147 -7.90 9.96 -7.64
C ARG A 147 -7.41 11.12 -6.78
N ARG A 148 -8.17 11.51 -5.76
CA ARG A 148 -7.92 12.75 -5.03
C ARG A 148 -7.43 12.46 -3.62
N TRP A 149 -6.61 13.38 -3.16
CA TRP A 149 -6.18 13.49 -1.79
C TRP A 149 -6.77 14.76 -1.20
N PHE A 150 -7.04 14.69 0.10
CA PHE A 150 -7.55 15.79 0.89
C PHE A 150 -6.78 15.82 2.20
N THR A 151 -6.43 17.01 2.69
CA THR A 151 -6.20 17.20 4.12
C THR A 151 -7.49 16.91 4.90
N LEU A 152 -7.40 16.67 6.21
CA LEU A 152 -8.60 16.48 7.04
C LEU A 152 -9.60 17.66 6.93
N PRO A 153 -9.21 18.95 6.99
CA PRO A 153 -10.14 20.06 6.79
C PRO A 153 -10.80 20.07 5.40
N GLU A 154 -10.03 19.79 4.33
CA GLU A 154 -10.58 19.71 2.98
C GLU A 154 -11.57 18.55 2.83
N ALA A 155 -11.30 17.41 3.48
CA ALA A 155 -12.19 16.26 3.50
C ALA A 155 -13.52 16.60 4.19
N LEU A 156 -13.47 17.21 5.38
CA LEU A 156 -14.66 17.62 6.12
C LEU A 156 -15.53 18.59 5.29
N ALA A 157 -14.91 19.55 4.60
CA ALA A 157 -15.61 20.45 3.69
C ALA A 157 -16.19 19.72 2.46
N HIS A 158 -15.43 18.79 1.86
CA HIS A 158 -15.83 18.07 0.66
C HIS A 158 -17.05 17.15 0.90
N TRP A 159 -17.11 16.51 2.07
CA TRP A 159 -18.16 15.57 2.45
C TRP A 159 -19.17 16.12 3.46
N ALA A 160 -19.24 17.43 3.66
CA ALA A 160 -20.12 18.08 4.64
C ALA A 160 -21.60 17.65 4.56
N ASN A 161 -22.09 17.33 3.37
CA ASN A 161 -23.48 16.89 3.13
C ASN A 161 -23.68 15.36 3.23
N ASN A 162 -22.67 14.60 3.64
CA ASN A 162 -22.71 13.15 3.81
C ASN A 162 -22.46 12.79 5.28
N SER A 163 -23.54 12.53 6.02
CA SER A 163 -23.49 12.27 7.46
C SER A 163 -22.64 11.06 7.86
N ASP A 164 -22.65 10.00 7.05
CA ASP A 164 -21.84 8.79 7.30
C ASP A 164 -20.34 9.07 7.10
N ALA A 165 -19.97 9.76 6.01
CA ALA A 165 -18.59 10.17 5.79
C ALA A 165 -18.09 11.11 6.89
N MET A 166 -18.91 12.09 7.30
CA MET A 166 -18.58 13.02 8.38
C MET A 166 -18.37 12.31 9.72
N ALA A 167 -19.24 11.36 10.07
CA ALA A 167 -19.11 10.59 11.31
C ALA A 167 -17.79 9.81 11.37
N ARG A 168 -17.32 9.29 10.22
CA ARG A 168 -16.04 8.57 10.13
C ARG A 168 -14.83 9.51 10.15
N LEU A 169 -14.91 10.66 9.48
CA LEU A 169 -13.84 11.67 9.50
C LEU A 169 -13.67 12.30 10.89
N ALA A 170 -14.75 12.50 11.63
CA ALA A 170 -14.72 13.00 13.01
C ALA A 170 -13.92 12.09 13.96
N LEU A 171 -13.73 10.81 13.63
CA LEU A 171 -12.86 9.91 14.39
C LEU A 171 -11.39 10.32 14.33
N LEU A 172 -11.00 11.14 13.36
CA LEU A 172 -9.63 11.63 13.19
C LEU A 172 -9.40 12.96 13.92
N GLU A 173 -10.47 13.70 14.25
CA GLU A 173 -10.36 14.98 14.94
C GLU A 173 -9.78 14.78 16.35
N GLY A 174 -8.75 15.56 16.68
CA GLY A 174 -8.06 15.46 17.96
C GLY A 174 -7.21 14.19 18.14
N ARG A 175 -7.03 13.39 17.09
CA ARG A 175 -6.08 12.27 17.08
C ARG A 175 -4.82 12.65 16.33
N GLU A 176 -3.68 12.45 16.98
CA GLU A 176 -2.39 12.49 16.29
C GLU A 176 -2.31 11.34 15.25
N PRO A 177 -1.68 11.59 14.08
CA PRO A 177 -1.38 10.58 13.07
C PRO A 177 -0.53 9.41 13.57
#